data_AF-A0A845A472-F1
#
_entry.id   AF-A0A845A472-F1
#
_cell.length_a   1.000
_cell.length_b   1.000
_cell.length_c   1.000
_cell.angle_alpha   90.00
_cell.angle_beta   90.00
_cell.angle_gamma   90.00
#
_symmetry.space_group_name_H-M   'P 1'
#
loop_
_entity.id
_entity.type
_entity.pdbx_description
1 polymer ?
#
loop_
_entity_poly.entity_id
_entity_poly.type
_entity_poly.pdbx_seq_one_letter_code
_entity_poly.pdbx_strand_id
1 'polypeptide(L)'
;MTDAFAAKMAELSARFAAQAGEHRARLAACASDREAIAAQAHKLAGVSAMLGHPHVGEAALALEDKAENGEDYTVELRALDELLAALAG
;
A
#
# COMPACT_ATOMS: atom_id res chain seq x y z
N MET A 1 -21.39 -0.85 -16.05
CA MET A 1 -20.02 -1.41 -16.07
C MET A 1 -20.03 -2.58 -17.04
N THR A 2 -19.13 -2.63 -18.02
CA THR A 2 -19.09 -3.73 -18.99
C THR A 2 -18.27 -4.90 -18.44
N ASP A 3 -18.58 -6.13 -18.83
CA ASP A 3 -17.89 -7.34 -18.35
C ASP A 3 -16.38 -7.31 -18.62
N ALA A 4 -15.96 -6.69 -19.73
CA ALA A 4 -14.55 -6.51 -20.08
C ALA A 4 -13.81 -5.59 -19.09
N PHE A 5 -14.47 -4.54 -18.59
CA PHE A 5 -13.88 -3.65 -17.57
C PHE A 5 -13.72 -4.38 -16.23
N ALA A 6 -14.73 -5.15 -15.83
CA ALA A 6 -14.68 -5.95 -14.60
C ALA A 6 -13.53 -6.97 -14.65
N ALA A 7 -13.39 -7.69 -15.78
CA ALA A 7 -12.29 -8.63 -15.99
C ALA A 7 -10.92 -7.92 -15.91
N LYS A 8 -10.80 -6.72 -16.46
CA LYS A 8 -9.55 -5.95 -16.39
C LYS A 8 -9.21 -5.53 -14.96
N MET A 9 -10.19 -5.06 -14.19
CA MET A 9 -9.98 -4.69 -12.79
C MET A 9 -9.59 -5.89 -11.93
N ALA A 10 -10.21 -7.05 -12.16
CA ALA A 10 -9.84 -8.30 -11.48
C ALA A 10 -8.38 -8.71 -11.80
N GLU A 11 -7.96 -8.62 -13.06
CA GLU A 11 -6.57 -8.87 -13.47
C GLU A 11 -5.58 -7.93 -12.77
N LEU A 12 -5.90 -6.63 -12.69
CA LEU A 12 -5.04 -5.64 -12.04
C LEU A 12 -4.97 -5.86 -10.51
N SER A 13 -6.09 -6.17 -9.87
CA SER A 13 -6.16 -6.53 -8.46
C SER A 13 -5.31 -7.76 -8.15
N ALA A 14 -5.43 -8.83 -8.95
CA ALA A 14 -4.61 -10.03 -8.80
C ALA A 14 -3.10 -9.74 -8.97
N ARG A 15 -2.73 -8.88 -9.92
CA ARG A 15 -1.33 -8.46 -10.09
C ARG A 15 -0.80 -7.68 -8.91
N PHE A 16 -1.60 -6.76 -8.36
CA PHE A 16 -1.23 -6.00 -7.17
C PHE A 16 -0.98 -6.92 -5.97
N ALA A 17 -1.86 -7.89 -5.73
CA ALA A 17 -1.68 -8.90 -4.69
C ALA A 17 -0.39 -9.72 -4.93
N ALA A 18 -0.14 -10.17 -6.16
CA ALA A 18 1.09 -10.88 -6.51
C ALA A 18 2.37 -10.04 -6.33
N GLN A 19 2.26 -8.71 -6.38
CA GLN A 19 3.36 -7.77 -6.16
C GLN A 19 3.49 -7.32 -4.71
N ALA A 20 2.67 -7.83 -3.78
CA ALA A 20 2.68 -7.38 -2.39
C ALA A 20 4.06 -7.52 -1.73
N GLY A 21 4.82 -8.59 -2.03
CA GLY A 21 6.20 -8.73 -1.56
C GLY A 21 7.15 -7.63 -2.06
N GLU A 22 6.98 -7.17 -3.31
CA GLU A 22 7.76 -6.06 -3.86
C GLU A 22 7.39 -4.73 -3.19
N HIS A 23 6.09 -4.52 -2.92
CA HIS A 23 5.63 -3.35 -2.18
C HIS A 23 6.22 -3.28 -0.77
N ARG A 24 6.30 -4.42 -0.07
CA ARG A 24 6.97 -4.52 1.24
C ARG A 24 8.45 -4.17 1.16
N ALA A 25 9.17 -4.72 0.17
CA ALA A 25 10.59 -4.43 -0.01
C ALA A 25 10.85 -2.94 -0.26
N ARG A 26 9.98 -2.28 -1.05
CA ARG A 26 10.08 -0.83 -1.29
C ARG A 26 9.82 -0.01 -0.03
N LEU A 27 8.80 -0.37 0.77
CA LEU A 27 8.54 0.30 2.06
C LEU A 27 9.74 0.16 3.00
N ALA A 28 10.30 -1.05 3.13
CA ALA A 28 11.46 -1.30 3.97
C ALA A 28 12.69 -0.47 3.53
N ALA A 29 12.91 -0.33 2.22
CA ALA A 29 14.00 0.47 1.67
C ALA A 29 13.86 1.97 1.95
N CYS A 30 12.63 2.45 2.17
CA CYS A 30 12.34 3.85 2.46
C CYS A 30 12.20 4.14 3.97
N ALA A 31 12.22 3.14 4.86
CA ALA A 31 11.86 3.30 6.27
C ALA A 31 12.75 4.28 7.07
N SER A 32 13.95 4.60 6.59
CA SER A 32 14.84 5.60 7.21
C SER A 32 14.70 7.01 6.62
N ASP A 33 13.92 7.17 5.56
CA ASP A 33 13.71 8.43 4.84
C ASP A 33 12.21 8.76 4.87
N ARG A 34 11.90 9.78 5.66
CA ARG A 34 10.52 10.22 5.91
C ARG A 34 9.81 10.72 4.66
N GLU A 35 10.52 11.41 3.76
CA GLU A 35 9.92 11.88 2.51
C GLU A 35 9.67 10.70 1.56
N ALA A 36 10.64 9.79 1.47
CA ALA A 36 10.51 8.61 0.65
C ALA A 36 9.40 7.66 1.14
N ILE A 37 9.26 7.45 2.45
CA ILE A 37 8.21 6.58 3.00
C ILE A 37 6.82 7.19 2.81
N ALA A 38 6.66 8.50 2.99
CA ALA A 38 5.40 9.20 2.72
C ALA A 38 5.01 9.07 1.23
N ALA A 39 5.94 9.34 0.31
CA ALA A 39 5.70 9.22 -1.12
C ALA A 39 5.36 7.78 -1.55
N GLN A 40 5.97 6.78 -0.91
CA GLN A 40 5.68 5.37 -1.19
C GLN A 40 4.31 4.95 -0.61
N ALA A 41 3.95 5.44 0.57
CA ALA A 41 2.67 5.22 1.22
C ALA A 41 1.53 5.88 0.44
N HIS A 42 1.68 7.13 -0.01
CA HIS A 42 0.72 7.84 -0.86
C HIS A 42 0.35 7.05 -2.12
N LYS A 43 1.37 6.54 -2.83
CA LYS A 43 1.15 5.70 -4.02
C LYS A 43 0.35 4.45 -3.69
N LEU A 44 0.66 3.79 -2.57
CA LEU A 44 -0.07 2.61 -2.11
C LEU A 44 -1.51 2.95 -1.73
N ALA A 45 -1.75 4.06 -1.04
CA ALA A 45 -3.07 4.53 -0.66
C ALA A 45 -3.99 4.68 -1.89
N GLY A 46 -3.48 5.36 -2.93
CA GLY A 46 -4.22 5.57 -4.17
C GLY A 46 -4.54 4.29 -4.94
N VAL A 47 -3.54 3.41 -5.14
CA VAL A 47 -3.75 2.22 -6.01
C VAL A 47 -4.50 1.10 -5.30
N SER A 48 -4.29 0.89 -4.01
CA SER A 48 -4.88 -0.25 -3.28
C SER A 48 -6.40 -0.13 -3.13
N ALA A 49 -6.92 1.07 -2.81
CA ALA A 49 -8.35 1.32 -2.75
C ALA A 49 -9.03 1.08 -4.11
N MET A 50 -8.42 1.57 -5.19
CA MET A 50 -8.91 1.36 -6.56
C MET A 50 -8.96 -0.12 -6.95
N LEU A 51 -8.04 -0.92 -6.42
CA LEU A 51 -7.90 -2.35 -6.74
C LEU A 51 -8.61 -3.29 -5.75
N GLY A 52 -9.46 -2.74 -4.88
CA GLY A 52 -10.31 -3.55 -3.98
C GLY A 52 -9.66 -3.93 -2.65
N HIS A 53 -8.60 -3.24 -2.24
CA HIS A 53 -7.90 -3.45 -0.98
C HIS A 53 -7.97 -2.21 -0.06
N PRO A 54 -9.17 -1.80 0.38
CA PRO A 54 -9.37 -0.53 1.10
C PRO A 54 -8.56 -0.46 2.41
N HIS A 55 -8.43 -1.55 3.16
CA HIS A 55 -7.66 -1.56 4.41
C HIS A 55 -6.16 -1.30 4.20
N VAL A 56 -5.60 -1.76 3.07
CA VAL A 56 -4.21 -1.42 2.69
C VAL A 56 -4.12 0.08 2.40
N GLY A 57 -5.14 0.63 1.75
CA GLY A 57 -5.20 2.05 1.43
C GLY A 57 -5.28 2.94 2.65
N GLU A 58 -6.14 2.58 3.60
CA GLU A 58 -6.30 3.26 4.89
C GLU A 58 -5.02 3.21 5.73
N ALA A 59 -4.38 2.04 5.82
CA ALA A 59 -3.11 1.90 6.52
C ALA A 59 -1.97 2.70 5.86
N ALA A 60 -1.94 2.73 4.54
CA ALA A 60 -0.97 3.53 3.80
C ALA A 60 -1.20 5.04 3.99
N LEU A 61 -2.45 5.50 4.01
CA LEU A 61 -2.78 6.90 4.30
C LEU A 61 -2.37 7.29 5.73
N ALA A 62 -2.62 6.42 6.72
CA ALA A 62 -2.19 6.67 8.09
C ALA A 62 -0.65 6.79 8.22
N LEU A 63 0.09 5.93 7.50
CA LEU A 63 1.55 6.00 7.42
C LEU A 63 2.02 7.30 6.77
N GLU A 64 1.40 7.69 5.65
CA GLU A 64 1.67 8.95 4.95
C GLU A 64 1.46 10.14 5.89
N ASP A 65 0.30 10.25 6.52
CA ASP A 65 -0.04 11.35 7.42
C ASP A 65 0.98 11.50 8.56
N LYS A 66 1.37 10.40 9.20
CA LYS A 66 2.37 10.43 10.29
C LYS A 66 3.75 10.82 9.80
N ALA A 67 4.16 10.31 8.64
CA ALA A 67 5.43 10.65 8.03
C ALA A 67 5.48 12.13 7.63
N GLU A 68 4.45 12.67 6.97
CA GLU A 68 4.40 14.08 6.56
C GLU A 68 4.39 15.05 7.74
N ASN A 69 3.68 14.69 8.82
CA ASN A 69 3.62 15.52 10.03
C ASN A 69 4.85 15.40 10.94
N GLY A 70 5.83 14.57 10.57
CA GLY A 70 7.06 14.41 11.32
C GLY A 70 6.92 13.59 12.61
N GLU A 71 5.83 12.85 12.75
CA GLU A 71 5.53 11.99 13.89
C GLU A 71 6.30 10.65 13.82
N ASP A 72 6.19 9.84 14.87
CA ASP A 72 6.58 8.42 14.82
C ASP A 72 5.51 7.65 14.05
N TYR A 73 5.93 6.90 13.03
CA TYR A 73 5.08 6.14 12.12
C TYR A 73 5.38 4.63 12.15
N THR A 74 6.11 4.16 13.17
CA THR A 74 6.55 2.76 13.27
C THR A 74 5.37 1.79 13.36
N VAL A 75 4.28 2.20 14.03
CA VAL A 75 3.07 1.38 14.20
C VAL A 75 2.34 1.24 12.88
N GLU A 76 2.14 2.34 12.15
CA GLU A 76 1.47 2.39 10.86
C GLU A 76 2.26 1.65 9.79
N LEU A 77 3.58 1.79 9.78
CA LEU A 77 4.47 1.04 8.91
C LEU A 77 4.34 -0.47 9.13
N ARG A 78 4.33 -0.91 10.39
CA ARG A 78 4.15 -2.33 10.73
C ARG A 78 2.77 -2.83 10.34
N ALA A 79 1.70 -2.07 10.60
CA ALA A 79 0.35 -2.44 10.22
C ALA A 79 0.20 -2.61 8.71
N LEU A 80 0.78 -1.69 7.93
CA LEU A 80 0.80 -1.79 6.47
C LEU A 80 1.60 -3.01 5.98
N ASP A 81 2.76 -3.29 6.58
CA ASP A 81 3.57 -4.46 6.23
C ASP A 81 2.80 -5.78 6.48
N GLU A 82 2.09 -5.88 7.61
CA GLU A 82 1.28 -7.05 7.96
C GLU A 82 0.13 -7.27 6.95
N LEU A 83 -0.54 -6.20 6.51
CA LEU A 83 -1.59 -6.28 5.49
C LEU A 83 -1.04 -6.70 4.12
N LEU A 84 0.10 -6.16 3.71
CA LEU A 84 0.77 -6.58 2.48
C LEU A 84 1.28 -8.02 2.57
N ALA A 85 1.73 -8.46 3.73
CA ALA A 85 2.13 -9.85 3.95
C ALA A 85 0.93 -10.81 3.79
N ALA A 86 -0.24 -10.41 4.27
CA ALA A 86 -1.48 -11.18 4.11
C ALA A 86 -1.97 -11.26 2.65
N LEU A 87 -1.63 -10.28 1.79
CA LEU A 87 -1.94 -10.32 0.36
C LEU A 87 -1.00 -11.22 -0.46
N ALA A 88 0.19 -11.53 0.07
CA ALA A 88 1.19 -12.35 -0.60
C ALA A 88 1.03 -13.86 -0.37
N GLY A 89 0.21 -14.25 0.62
CA GLY A 89 -0.07 -15.65 1.00
C GLY A 89 -1.40 -16.15 0.45
#